data_AF-A0A7J7HJL7-F1
#
_entry.id   AF-A0A7J7HJL7-F1
#
_cell.length_a   1.000
_cell.length_b   1.000
_cell.length_c   1.000
_cell.angle_alpha   90.00
_cell.angle_beta   90.00
_cell.angle_gamma   90.00
#
_symmetry.space_group_name_H-M   'P 1'
#
loop_
_entity.id
_entity.type
_entity.pdbx_description
1 polymer ?
#
loop_
_entity_poly.entity_id
_entity_poly.type
_entity_poly.pdbx_seq_one_letter_code
_entity_poly.pdbx_strand_id
1 'polypeptide(L)'
;MYLKRGIVLRHAPCSVGILVDRGFGSINKISRSSVYLNAAVIFIGGKDDREALAYAGRVAQHPGVKLTVIRFLLDANTDNTTSTRHVRPRVNTPEQEEEIKLDDECFADFYDRHVARGRVAYMEKYLVNSGQTFSTLRSLEGQYGLFIVGRGGRVNSVLTVGMNDWEECPELGPIGDILSASDFSVTTSVLIIQQHSLKGELAGLDDEFSIM
;
A
#
# COMPACT_ATOMS: atom_id res chain seq x y z
N MET A 1 -24.46 -5.29 -7.76
CA MET A 1 -23.04 -5.68 -7.98
C MET A 1 -22.15 -5.48 -6.74
N TYR A 2 -22.45 -4.53 -5.85
CA TYR A 2 -21.70 -4.31 -4.59
C TYR A 2 -21.68 -5.51 -3.61
N LEU A 3 -22.74 -6.31 -3.56
CA LEU A 3 -22.88 -7.40 -2.59
C LEU A 3 -21.86 -8.55 -2.76
N LYS A 4 -21.34 -8.79 -3.98
CA LYS A 4 -20.39 -9.90 -4.23
C LYS A 4 -18.94 -9.56 -3.88
N ARG A 5 -18.54 -8.27 -3.97
CA ARG A 5 -17.16 -7.85 -3.64
C ARG A 5 -16.88 -7.95 -2.14
N GLY A 6 -17.85 -7.59 -1.31
CA GLY A 6 -17.71 -7.64 0.15
C GLY A 6 -17.52 -9.04 0.73
N ILE A 7 -18.09 -10.08 0.10
CA ILE A 7 -17.97 -11.47 0.58
C ILE A 7 -16.55 -11.98 0.44
N VAL A 8 -15.91 -11.75 -0.71
CA VAL A 8 -14.53 -12.21 -0.97
C VAL A 8 -13.54 -11.51 -0.06
N LEU A 9 -13.66 -10.18 0.11
CA LEU A 9 -12.77 -9.41 0.99
C LEU A 9 -12.87 -9.76 2.47
N ARG A 10 -13.99 -10.38 2.89
CA ARG A 10 -14.26 -10.74 4.29
C ARG A 10 -14.03 -12.21 4.61
N HIS A 11 -14.20 -13.11 3.64
CA HIS A 11 -14.22 -14.57 3.89
C HIS A 11 -13.19 -15.36 3.09
N ALA A 12 -12.36 -14.71 2.27
CA ALA A 12 -11.31 -15.44 1.55
C ALA A 12 -10.28 -15.99 2.55
N PRO A 13 -9.93 -17.28 2.51
CA PRO A 13 -8.91 -17.88 3.38
C PRO A 13 -7.47 -17.51 2.96
N CYS A 14 -7.32 -16.50 2.10
CA CYS A 14 -6.07 -16.09 1.48
C CYS A 14 -6.07 -14.58 1.19
N SER A 15 -4.89 -14.05 0.86
CA SER A 15 -4.74 -12.65 0.47
C SER A 15 -5.57 -12.35 -0.79
N VAL A 16 -6.22 -11.19 -0.82
CA VAL A 16 -7.10 -10.76 -1.91
C VAL A 16 -6.44 -9.60 -2.66
N GLY A 17 -6.49 -9.64 -3.99
CA GLY A 17 -6.08 -8.54 -4.87
C GLY A 17 -7.28 -7.94 -5.58
N ILE A 18 -7.44 -6.62 -5.51
CA ILE A 18 -8.40 -5.84 -6.31
C ILE A 18 -7.59 -5.08 -7.37
N LEU A 19 -7.81 -5.40 -8.64
CA LEU A 19 -7.19 -4.68 -9.75
C LEU A 19 -8.20 -3.69 -10.34
N VAL A 20 -7.88 -2.40 -10.23
CA VAL A 20 -8.51 -1.33 -11.00
C VAL A 20 -7.74 -1.19 -12.30
N ASP A 21 -8.26 -1.81 -13.35
CA ASP A 21 -7.65 -1.86 -14.66
C ASP A 21 -8.01 -0.63 -15.51
N ARG A 22 -6.99 0.05 -16.04
CA ARG A 22 -7.12 1.19 -16.97
C ARG A 22 -6.45 0.94 -18.32
N GLY A 23 -6.46 -0.32 -18.77
CA GLY A 23 -5.74 -0.74 -19.96
C GLY A 23 -4.36 -1.29 -19.62
N PHE A 24 -4.20 -1.90 -18.44
CA PHE A 24 -3.06 -2.71 -18.10
C PHE A 24 -2.85 -3.79 -19.17
N GLY A 25 -1.70 -3.75 -19.85
CA GLY A 25 -1.42 -4.65 -20.97
C GLY A 25 -1.97 -4.18 -22.34
N SER A 26 -2.81 -3.14 -22.39
CA SER A 26 -3.11 -2.37 -23.61
C SER A 26 -2.00 -1.34 -23.86
N ILE A 27 -0.75 -1.80 -23.86
CA ILE A 27 0.37 -1.00 -24.36
C ILE A 27 0.10 -0.80 -25.84
N ASN A 28 -0.08 0.45 -26.24
CA ASN A 28 -0.11 0.89 -27.63
C ASN A 28 0.92 0.09 -28.43
N LYS A 29 0.44 -0.62 -29.46
CA LYS A 29 1.22 -1.32 -30.49
C LYS A 29 2.02 -0.35 -31.37
N ILE A 30 2.71 0.62 -30.77
CA ILE A 30 3.49 1.64 -31.48
C ILE A 30 4.87 1.71 -30.81
N SER A 31 5.66 0.67 -31.06
CA SER A 31 7.12 0.67 -31.23
C SER A 31 7.70 -0.61 -30.63
N ARG A 32 8.42 -1.37 -31.47
CA ARG A 32 9.04 -2.67 -31.15
C ARG A 32 10.35 -2.53 -30.36
N SER A 33 10.49 -1.51 -29.52
CA SER A 33 11.57 -1.44 -28.53
C SER A 33 11.01 -1.93 -27.19
N SER A 34 11.82 -2.63 -26.39
CA SER A 34 11.40 -3.24 -25.13
C SER A 34 10.75 -2.21 -24.19
N VAL A 35 9.41 -2.12 -24.18
CA VAL A 35 8.68 -1.27 -23.24
C VAL A 35 8.63 -2.04 -21.92
N TYR A 36 9.53 -1.70 -21.01
CA TYR A 36 9.44 -2.17 -19.63
C TYR A 36 8.16 -1.61 -18.99
N LEU A 37 7.45 -2.43 -18.23
CA LEU A 37 6.41 -1.94 -17.33
C LEU A 37 7.10 -1.28 -16.14
N ASN A 38 6.93 0.03 -16.00
CA ASN A 38 7.32 0.74 -14.78
C ASN A 38 6.21 0.56 -13.74
N ALA A 39 6.52 -0.16 -12.67
CA ALA A 39 5.62 -0.40 -11.54
C ALA A 39 6.15 0.28 -10.28
N ALA A 40 5.26 0.75 -9.43
CA ALA A 40 5.58 1.26 -8.11
C ALA A 40 4.84 0.46 -7.04
N VAL A 41 5.49 0.22 -5.91
CA VAL A 41 4.83 -0.23 -4.67
C VAL A 41 4.96 0.86 -3.63
N ILE A 42 3.85 1.27 -3.02
CA ILE A 42 3.83 2.24 -1.94
C ILE A 42 3.82 1.48 -0.62
N PHE A 43 4.75 1.82 0.27
CA PHE A 43 4.87 1.20 1.59
C PHE A 43 4.80 2.28 2.66
N ILE A 44 3.69 2.29 3.40
CA ILE A 44 3.47 3.16 4.57
C ILE A 44 3.73 2.36 5.86
N GLY A 45 3.42 1.06 5.82
CA GLY A 45 3.51 0.13 6.94
C GLY A 45 2.13 -0.42 7.29
N GLY A 46 2.12 -1.62 7.88
CA GLY A 46 0.92 -2.39 8.16
C GLY A 46 0.92 -3.74 7.46
N LYS A 47 -0.02 -4.58 7.88
CA LYS A 47 -0.18 -5.97 7.40
C LYS A 47 -0.39 -6.08 5.89
N ASP A 48 -1.25 -5.24 5.34
CA ASP A 48 -1.60 -5.27 3.91
C ASP A 48 -0.44 -4.73 3.05
N ASP A 49 0.27 -3.70 3.51
CA ASP A 49 1.47 -3.16 2.85
C ASP A 49 2.61 -4.18 2.82
N ARG A 50 2.80 -4.96 3.89
CA ARG A 50 3.79 -6.05 3.91
C ARG A 50 3.47 -7.14 2.90
N GLU A 51 2.20 -7.51 2.78
CA GLU A 51 1.75 -8.46 1.74
C GLU A 51 1.91 -7.87 0.33
N ALA A 52 1.62 -6.59 0.16
CA ALA A 52 1.82 -5.87 -1.09
C ALA A 52 3.30 -5.84 -1.51
N LEU A 53 4.20 -5.60 -0.55
CA LEU A 53 5.65 -5.63 -0.76
C LEU A 53 6.14 -7.03 -1.14
N ALA A 54 5.64 -8.07 -0.46
CA ALA A 54 5.96 -9.46 -0.80
C ALA A 54 5.51 -9.82 -2.22
N TYR A 55 4.29 -9.40 -2.61
CA TYR A 55 3.79 -9.59 -3.97
C TYR A 55 4.61 -8.82 -5.00
N ALA A 56 4.92 -7.54 -4.73
CA ALA A 56 5.74 -6.71 -5.61
C ALA A 56 7.13 -7.33 -5.84
N GLY A 57 7.72 -7.96 -4.82
CA GLY A 57 8.97 -8.71 -4.96
C GLY A 57 8.90 -9.85 -5.98
N ARG A 58 7.76 -10.52 -6.09
CA ARG A 58 7.52 -11.54 -7.14
C ARG A 58 7.36 -10.90 -8.52
N VAL A 59 6.63 -9.78 -8.59
CA VAL A 59 6.45 -9.01 -9.84
C VAL A 59 7.79 -8.54 -10.40
N ALA A 60 8.71 -8.09 -9.54
CA ALA A 60 10.05 -7.64 -9.91
C ALA A 60 10.97 -8.73 -10.49
N GLN A 61 10.60 -10.01 -10.39
CA GLN A 61 11.38 -11.11 -10.99
C GLN A 61 11.18 -11.20 -12.50
N HIS A 62 10.11 -10.59 -13.03
CA HIS A 62 9.83 -10.61 -14.45
C HIS A 62 10.77 -9.63 -15.20
N PRO A 63 11.49 -10.06 -16.25
CA PRO A 63 12.49 -9.23 -16.93
C PRO A 63 11.91 -7.99 -17.63
N GLY A 64 10.59 -8.01 -17.91
CA GLY A 64 9.88 -6.87 -18.48
C GLY A 64 9.38 -5.85 -17.46
N VAL A 65 9.70 -5.97 -16.16
CA VAL A 65 9.24 -5.06 -15.12
C VAL A 65 10.39 -4.29 -14.49
N LYS A 66 10.20 -2.98 -14.32
CA LYS A 66 11.03 -2.12 -13.48
C LYS A 66 10.20 -1.69 -12.28
N LEU A 67 10.52 -2.23 -11.11
CA LEU A 67 9.83 -1.91 -9.87
C LEU A 67 10.58 -0.83 -9.10
N THR A 68 9.84 0.15 -8.59
CA THR A 68 10.29 1.10 -7.57
C THR A 68 9.50 0.89 -6.29
N VAL A 69 10.17 0.79 -5.15
CA VAL A 69 9.55 0.83 -3.83
C VAL A 69 9.62 2.26 -3.31
N ILE A 70 8.46 2.81 -2.97
CA ILE A 70 8.31 4.16 -2.43
C ILE A 70 7.86 4.04 -0.98
N ARG A 71 8.77 4.30 -0.04
CA ARG A 71 8.50 4.23 1.39
C ARG A 71 8.09 5.60 1.91
N PHE A 72 6.89 5.69 2.45
CA PHE A 72 6.39 6.91 3.09
C PHE A 72 6.72 6.85 4.58
N LEU A 73 7.43 7.87 5.05
CA LEU A 73 7.89 8.00 6.43
C LEU A 73 7.35 9.30 7.01
N LEU A 74 7.02 9.30 8.31
CA LEU A 74 6.64 10.52 9.01
C LEU A 74 7.88 11.40 9.20
N ASP A 75 7.78 12.66 8.78
CA ASP A 75 8.79 13.66 9.08
C ASP A 75 8.61 14.16 10.53
N ALA A 76 9.53 13.77 11.41
CA ALA A 76 9.50 14.12 12.83
C ALA A 76 10.09 15.52 13.13
N ASN A 77 10.66 16.20 12.14
CA ASN A 77 11.38 17.47 12.36
C ASN A 77 10.48 18.71 12.52
N THR A 78 9.16 18.57 12.55
CA THR A 78 8.24 19.66 12.87
C THR A 78 7.99 19.84 14.37
N ASP A 79 8.44 18.92 15.22
CA ASP A 79 8.38 19.06 16.69
C ASP A 79 9.70 19.61 17.25
N ASN A 80 10.11 20.79 16.75
CA ASN A 80 11.29 21.53 17.24
C ASN A 80 11.02 22.22 18.58
N THR A 81 10.47 21.51 19.57
CA THR A 81 10.61 21.84 20.99
C THR A 81 10.85 20.58 21.80
N THR A 82 11.96 19.87 21.56
CA THR A 82 12.99 19.60 22.56
C THR A 82 14.03 18.63 22.02
N SER A 83 15.28 19.07 22.04
CA SER A 83 16.48 18.28 21.80
C SER A 83 16.50 17.00 22.66
N THR A 84 16.63 15.84 22.03
CA THR A 84 17.66 14.81 22.33
C THR A 84 17.43 13.58 21.45
N ARG A 85 18.53 12.90 21.10
CA ARG A 85 18.60 11.68 20.29
C ARG A 85 17.56 10.64 20.80
N HIS A 86 16.87 9.99 19.86
CA HIS A 86 15.76 9.05 20.06
C HIS A 86 14.38 9.71 20.32
N VAL A 87 13.87 10.46 19.34
CA VAL A 87 12.51 10.99 19.40
C VAL A 87 11.52 9.88 19.08
N ARG A 88 10.89 9.35 20.13
CA ARG A 88 9.67 8.54 20.06
C ARG A 88 8.52 9.45 19.61
N PRO A 89 7.81 9.17 18.51
CA PRO A 89 6.54 9.83 18.26
C PRO A 89 5.54 9.36 19.34
N ARG A 90 4.60 10.24 19.72
CA ARG A 90 3.35 10.01 20.49
C ARG A 90 3.18 8.59 21.06
N VAL A 91 2.98 8.44 22.39
CA VAL A 91 2.71 7.16 23.10
C VAL A 91 2.13 6.09 22.17
N ASN A 92 3.02 5.35 21.51
CA ASN A 92 2.61 4.25 20.66
C ASN A 92 2.13 3.18 21.62
N THR A 93 1.00 2.55 21.32
CA THR A 93 0.64 1.36 22.09
C THR A 93 1.74 0.31 21.87
N PRO A 94 1.99 -0.58 22.84
CA PRO A 94 2.97 -1.65 22.66
C PRO A 94 2.70 -2.46 21.38
N GLU A 95 1.43 -2.64 21.02
CA GLU A 95 0.98 -3.25 19.77
C GLU A 95 1.45 -2.48 18.52
N GLN A 96 1.38 -1.15 18.54
CA GLN A 96 1.89 -0.32 17.44
C GLN A 96 3.41 -0.43 17.31
N GLU A 97 4.16 -0.39 18.42
CA GLU A 97 5.62 -0.55 18.41
C GLU A 97 6.03 -1.92 17.85
N GLU A 98 5.31 -2.98 18.19
CA GLU A 98 5.51 -4.31 17.61
C GLU A 98 5.21 -4.32 16.11
N GLU A 99 4.13 -3.69 15.66
CA GLU A 99 3.83 -3.56 14.24
C GLU A 99 4.94 -2.80 13.49
N ILE A 100 5.53 -1.75 14.09
CA ILE A 100 6.68 -1.05 13.49
C ILE A 100 7.87 -1.98 13.30
N LYS A 101 8.21 -2.77 14.33
CA LYS A 101 9.32 -3.71 14.23
C LYS A 101 9.09 -4.73 13.12
N LEU A 102 7.88 -5.27 13.02
CA LEU A 102 7.54 -6.21 11.97
C LEU A 102 7.57 -5.58 10.57
N ASP A 103 7.15 -4.31 10.45
CA ASP A 103 7.26 -3.55 9.21
C ASP A 103 8.73 -3.34 8.80
N ASP A 104 9.58 -2.95 9.76
CA ASP A 104 11.01 -2.72 9.55
C ASP A 104 11.76 -4.01 9.18
N GLU A 105 11.49 -5.12 9.88
CA GLU A 105 12.06 -6.43 9.59
C GLU A 105 11.65 -6.92 8.20
N CYS A 106 10.36 -6.81 7.86
CA CYS A 106 9.84 -7.18 6.54
C CYS A 106 10.50 -6.35 5.44
N PHE A 107 10.64 -5.04 5.67
CA PHE A 107 11.26 -4.14 4.71
C PHE A 107 12.75 -4.42 4.54
N ALA A 108 13.48 -4.65 5.63
CA ALA A 108 14.91 -4.97 5.59
C ALA A 108 15.19 -6.24 4.78
N ASP A 109 14.41 -7.29 5.02
CA ASP A 109 14.53 -8.53 4.25
C ASP A 109 14.17 -8.33 2.77
N PHE A 110 13.15 -7.51 2.46
CA PHE A 110 12.87 -7.14 1.07
C PHE A 110 14.04 -6.38 0.43
N TYR A 111 14.59 -5.40 1.15
CA TYR A 111 15.68 -4.55 0.71
C TYR A 111 16.92 -5.38 0.35
N ASP A 112 17.36 -6.24 1.27
CA ASP A 112 18.50 -7.14 1.05
C ASP A 112 18.26 -8.08 -0.12
N ARG A 113 17.02 -8.57 -0.27
CA ARG A 113 16.69 -9.50 -1.34
C ARG A 113 16.65 -8.81 -2.71
N HIS A 114 16.08 -7.62 -2.83
CA HIS A 114 15.73 -7.04 -4.13
C HIS A 114 16.44 -5.72 -4.44
N VAL A 115 16.54 -4.83 -3.46
CA VAL A 115 17.12 -3.49 -3.65
C VAL A 115 18.65 -3.55 -3.64
N ALA A 116 19.25 -4.17 -2.62
CA ALA A 116 20.71 -4.32 -2.51
C ALA A 116 21.32 -5.09 -3.71
N ARG A 117 20.51 -5.94 -4.36
CA ARG A 117 20.88 -6.68 -5.57
C ARG A 117 20.63 -5.91 -6.87
N GLY A 118 20.22 -4.64 -6.80
CA GLY A 118 19.98 -3.77 -7.95
C GLY A 118 18.78 -4.15 -8.82
N ARG A 119 17.86 -4.99 -8.32
CA ARG A 119 16.67 -5.43 -9.08
C ARG A 119 15.48 -4.48 -8.93
N VAL A 120 15.45 -3.73 -7.83
CA VAL A 120 14.34 -2.86 -7.46
C VAL A 120 14.90 -1.51 -7.03
N ALA A 121 14.35 -0.43 -7.56
CA ALA A 121 14.70 0.91 -7.13
C ALA A 121 14.04 1.23 -5.77
N TYR A 122 14.68 2.06 -4.97
CA TYR A 122 14.18 2.45 -3.66
C TYR A 122 14.16 3.98 -3.51
N MET A 123 13.06 4.50 -2.98
CA MET A 123 12.88 5.92 -2.70
C MET A 123 12.14 6.10 -1.37
N GLU A 124 12.60 7.04 -0.55
CA GLU A 124 11.92 7.49 0.66
C GLU A 124 11.22 8.83 0.41
N LYS A 125 10.05 9.01 1.01
CA LYS A 125 9.32 10.28 1.07
C LYS A 125 8.98 10.57 2.52
N TYR A 126 9.57 11.62 3.07
CA TYR A 126 9.26 12.13 4.40
C TYR A 126 8.08 13.08 4.30
N LEU A 127 7.02 12.80 5.05
CA LEU A 127 5.71 13.44 4.94
C LEU A 127 5.23 13.88 6.32
N VAL A 128 4.62 15.06 6.40
CA VAL A 128 4.16 15.66 7.67
C VAL A 128 2.70 15.31 7.96
N ASN A 129 1.86 15.15 6.93
CA ASN A 129 0.42 14.89 7.08
C ASN A 129 -0.19 14.26 5.81
N SER A 130 -1.48 13.89 5.90
CA SER A 130 -2.25 13.36 4.77
C SER A 130 -2.35 14.30 3.57
N GLY A 131 -2.38 15.62 3.76
CA GLY A 131 -2.35 16.58 2.65
C GLY A 131 -1.05 16.51 1.82
N GLN A 132 0.10 16.30 2.49
CA GLN A 132 1.37 16.04 1.81
C GLN A 132 1.41 14.65 1.16
N THR A 133 0.80 13.64 1.79
CA THR A 133 0.62 12.31 1.18
C THR A 133 -0.14 12.44 -0.14
N PHE A 134 -1.29 13.12 -0.15
CA PHE A 134 -2.08 13.36 -1.36
C PHE A 134 -1.29 14.10 -2.44
N SER A 135 -0.62 15.20 -2.07
CA SER A 135 0.20 15.97 -3.01
C SER A 135 1.35 15.14 -3.60
N THR A 136 1.95 14.27 -2.78
CA THR A 136 3.01 13.36 -3.21
C THR A 136 2.47 12.30 -4.17
N LEU A 137 1.33 11.68 -3.89
CA LEU A 137 0.67 10.74 -4.81
C LEU A 137 0.40 11.40 -6.16
N ARG A 138 -0.15 12.60 -6.17
CA ARG A 138 -0.38 13.38 -7.39
C ARG A 138 0.89 13.66 -8.17
N SER A 139 2.00 13.93 -7.49
CA SER A 139 3.29 14.12 -8.16
C SER A 139 3.81 12.88 -8.90
N LEU A 140 3.31 11.68 -8.56
CA LEU A 140 3.70 10.41 -9.17
C LEU A 140 2.85 10.04 -10.39
N GLU A 141 1.82 10.83 -10.70
CA GLU A 141 0.96 10.64 -11.86
C GLU A 141 1.79 10.53 -13.16
N GLY A 142 1.44 9.58 -14.02
CA GLY A 142 2.07 9.38 -15.33
C GLY A 142 3.47 8.76 -15.30
N GLN A 143 4.08 8.59 -14.12
CA GLN A 143 5.41 7.97 -13.99
C GLN A 143 5.37 6.44 -14.04
N TYR A 144 4.27 5.84 -13.57
CA TYR A 144 4.12 4.40 -13.42
C TYR A 144 2.85 3.90 -14.14
N GLY A 145 2.97 2.75 -14.80
CA GLY A 145 1.83 2.07 -15.43
C GLY A 145 1.02 1.20 -14.46
N LEU A 146 1.64 0.84 -13.33
CA LEU A 146 1.01 0.06 -12.26
C LEU A 146 1.45 0.58 -10.89
N PHE A 147 0.48 0.86 -10.02
CA PHE A 147 0.72 0.97 -8.58
C PHE A 147 0.26 -0.29 -7.87
N ILE A 148 1.05 -0.74 -6.90
CA ILE A 148 0.72 -1.82 -5.98
C ILE A 148 0.66 -1.21 -4.58
N VAL A 149 -0.44 -1.37 -3.88
CA VAL A 149 -0.67 -0.76 -2.56
C VAL A 149 -1.37 -1.73 -1.63
N GLY A 150 -1.14 -1.64 -0.32
CA GLY A 150 -1.97 -2.31 0.66
C GLY A 150 -3.33 -1.63 0.78
N ARG A 151 -4.39 -2.42 1.05
CA ARG A 151 -5.73 -1.90 1.32
C ARG A 151 -5.78 -1.15 2.65
N GLY A 152 -5.34 -1.81 3.71
CA GLY A 152 -5.19 -1.25 5.04
C GLY A 152 -3.85 -0.57 5.18
N GLY A 153 -3.86 0.76 5.23
CA GLY A 153 -2.74 1.46 5.86
C GLY A 153 -2.66 1.08 7.35
N ARG A 154 -1.56 1.43 8.03
CA ARG A 154 -1.54 1.45 9.50
C ARG A 154 -2.82 2.13 10.01
N VAL A 155 -3.59 1.40 10.80
CA VAL A 155 -4.79 1.92 11.44
C VAL A 155 -4.39 3.20 12.18
N ASN A 156 -4.90 4.34 11.72
CA ASN A 156 -4.65 5.68 12.28
C ASN A 156 -3.20 6.22 12.16
N SER A 157 -2.47 5.89 11.09
CA SER A 157 -1.24 6.61 10.73
C SER A 157 -1.54 8.08 10.41
N VAL A 158 -0.77 9.02 10.96
CA VAL A 158 -0.88 10.48 10.69
C VAL A 158 -0.82 10.80 9.19
N LEU A 159 -0.24 9.91 8.37
CA LEU A 159 -0.13 10.07 6.92
C LEU A 159 -1.43 9.75 6.16
N THR A 160 -2.37 9.04 6.78
CA THR A 160 -3.64 8.62 6.17
C THR A 160 -4.87 9.12 6.94
N VAL A 161 -4.69 9.69 8.15
CA VAL A 161 -5.78 10.31 8.92
C VAL A 161 -6.50 11.39 8.11
N GLY A 162 -7.83 11.30 8.04
CA GLY A 162 -8.70 12.22 7.31
C GLY A 162 -8.85 11.93 5.81
N MET A 163 -8.12 10.96 5.26
CA MET A 163 -8.35 10.51 3.87
C MET A 163 -9.62 9.66 3.76
N ASN A 164 -9.92 8.87 4.81
CA ASN A 164 -11.10 8.00 4.85
C ASN A 164 -12.43 8.76 4.84
N ASP A 165 -12.43 10.04 5.26
CA ASP A 165 -13.66 10.85 5.34
C ASP A 165 -14.18 11.29 3.95
N TRP A 166 -13.36 11.12 2.91
CA TRP A 166 -13.66 11.48 1.52
C TRP A 166 -13.56 10.28 0.57
N GLU A 167 -13.52 9.05 1.09
CA GLU A 167 -13.42 7.83 0.27
C GLU A 167 -14.72 7.58 -0.51
N GLU A 168 -14.62 7.48 -1.83
CA GLU A 168 -15.75 7.05 -2.67
C GLU A 168 -15.90 5.51 -2.66
N CYS A 169 -14.78 4.79 -2.58
CA CYS A 169 -14.73 3.33 -2.57
C CYS A 169 -13.90 2.79 -1.37
N PRO A 170 -14.52 2.59 -0.19
CA PRO A 170 -13.82 2.14 1.02
C PRO A 170 -13.21 0.73 0.89
N GLU A 171 -13.63 -0.06 -0.10
CA GLU A 171 -12.98 -1.34 -0.40
C GLU A 171 -11.55 -1.21 -0.94
N LEU A 172 -11.15 -0.03 -1.44
CA LEU A 172 -9.82 0.22 -2.00
C LEU A 172 -8.83 0.74 -0.96
N GLY A 173 -9.33 1.25 0.18
CA GLY A 173 -8.53 1.95 1.17
C GLY A 173 -8.05 3.32 0.68
N PRO A 174 -7.44 4.13 1.56
CA PRO A 174 -7.27 5.57 1.30
C PRO A 174 -6.32 5.86 0.13
N ILE A 175 -5.22 5.12 0.05
CA ILE A 175 -4.25 5.27 -1.04
C ILE A 175 -4.81 4.66 -2.33
N GLY A 176 -5.45 3.50 -2.23
CA GLY A 176 -6.03 2.81 -3.38
C GLY A 176 -7.14 3.62 -4.03
N ASP A 177 -8.01 4.27 -3.24
CA ASP A 177 -9.10 5.12 -3.70
C ASP A 177 -8.57 6.34 -4.45
N ILE A 178 -7.59 7.07 -3.89
CA ILE A 178 -6.97 8.24 -4.54
C ILE A 178 -6.33 7.86 -5.88
N LEU A 179 -5.53 6.78 -5.92
CA LEU A 179 -4.88 6.32 -7.15
C LEU A 179 -5.91 5.78 -8.18
N SER A 180 -7.06 5.33 -7.67
CA SER A 180 -8.18 4.83 -8.47
C SER A 180 -9.21 5.91 -8.78
N ALA A 181 -8.98 7.16 -8.42
CA ALA A 181 -9.84 8.26 -8.82
C ALA A 181 -9.72 8.49 -10.34
N SER A 182 -10.84 8.84 -10.97
CA SER A 182 -10.89 9.06 -12.44
C SER A 182 -10.05 10.25 -12.89
N ASP A 183 -9.81 11.20 -11.98
CA ASP A 183 -8.98 12.37 -12.20
C ASP A 183 -7.51 12.15 -11.86
N PHE A 184 -7.11 10.96 -11.36
CA PHE A 184 -5.72 10.65 -11.01
C PHE A 184 -4.87 10.25 -12.21
N SER A 185 -5.38 9.38 -13.08
CA SER A 185 -4.72 9.02 -14.34
C SER A 185 -5.67 8.21 -15.21
N VAL A 186 -5.59 8.43 -16.52
CA VAL A 186 -6.37 7.67 -17.51
C VAL A 186 -5.72 6.34 -17.91
N THR A 187 -4.43 6.13 -17.63
CA THR A 187 -3.67 4.95 -18.11
C THR A 187 -3.06 4.10 -17.00
N THR A 188 -2.97 4.63 -15.79
CA THR A 188 -2.36 3.93 -14.66
C THR A 188 -3.35 2.96 -14.01
N SER A 189 -2.95 1.70 -13.91
CA SER A 189 -3.70 0.67 -13.20
C SER A 189 -3.25 0.56 -11.75
N VAL A 190 -4.15 0.13 -10.87
CA VAL A 190 -3.89 0.05 -9.42
C VAL A 190 -4.25 -1.33 -8.92
N LEU A 191 -3.31 -2.02 -8.31
CA LEU A 191 -3.51 -3.29 -7.63
C LEU A 191 -3.50 -3.05 -6.12
N ILE A 192 -4.66 -3.19 -5.50
CA ILE A 192 -4.86 -3.10 -4.06
C ILE A 192 -4.77 -4.51 -3.49
N ILE A 193 -3.93 -4.72 -2.47
CA ILE A 193 -3.70 -6.02 -1.83
C ILE A 193 -4.19 -5.97 -0.39
N GLN A 194 -4.95 -6.98 -0.01
CA GLN A 194 -5.39 -7.20 1.37
C GLN A 194 -4.82 -8.52 1.86
N GLN A 195 -4.10 -8.50 2.97
CA GLN A 195 -3.63 -9.71 3.63
C GLN A 195 -4.81 -10.46 4.25
N HIS A 196 -4.76 -11.78 4.22
CA HIS A 196 -5.71 -12.61 4.96
C HIS A 196 -5.70 -12.26 6.46
N SER A 197 -6.88 -12.10 7.04
CA SER A 197 -7.05 -11.90 8.48
C SER A 197 -7.98 -12.98 9.04
N LEU A 198 -7.45 -13.84 9.90
CA LEU A 198 -8.21 -14.85 10.67
C LEU A 198 -9.27 -14.23 11.58
N LYS A 199 -9.26 -12.89 11.78
CA LYS A 199 -10.26 -12.20 12.59
C LYS A 199 -11.68 -12.27 11.97
N GLY A 200 -11.79 -12.57 10.67
CA GLY A 200 -13.06 -12.85 10.00
C GLY A 200 -13.67 -14.20 10.39
N GLU A 201 -12.86 -15.19 10.75
CA GLU A 201 -13.36 -16.50 11.23
C GLU A 201 -13.96 -16.39 12.64
N LEU A 202 -13.42 -15.51 13.50
CA LEU A 202 -13.99 -15.26 14.84
C LEU A 202 -15.32 -14.48 14.79
N ALA A 203 -15.48 -13.55 13.86
CA ALA A 203 -16.75 -12.85 13.67
C ALA A 203 -17.86 -13.77 13.11
N GLY A 204 -17.49 -14.87 12.43
CA GLY A 204 -18.43 -15.91 12.00
C GLY A 204 -18.79 -16.92 13.10
N LEU A 205 -18.02 -16.97 14.19
CA LEU A 205 -18.29 -17.82 15.36
C LEU A 205 -19.22 -17.12 16.37
N ASP A 206 -19.27 -15.78 16.39
CA ASP A 206 -20.21 -15.04 17.24
C ASP A 206 -21.66 -15.18 16.76
N ASP A 207 -21.89 -15.45 15.48
CA ASP A 207 -23.22 -15.74 14.91
C ASP A 207 -23.69 -17.18 15.17
N GLU A 208 -22.82 -18.11 15.60
CA GLU A 208 -23.17 -19.52 15.79
C GLU A 208 -23.62 -19.85 17.23
N PHE A 209 -23.45 -18.93 18.19
CA PHE A 209 -23.88 -19.13 19.59
C PHE A 209 -25.16 -18.40 20.00
N SER A 210 -25.85 -17.72 19.08
CA SER A 210 -27.20 -17.18 19.32
C SER A 210 -28.30 -18.16 18.88
N ILE A 211 -28.34 -19.33 19.51
CA ILE A 211 -29.56 -20.14 19.57
C ILE A 211 -29.81 -20.52 21.03
N MET A 212 -30.50 -19.64 21.75
CA MET A 212 -31.50 -20.02 22.75
C MET A 212 -32.47 -18.87 23.00
#